data_AF-A0A1J7G0P0-F1
#
_entry.id   AF-A0A1J7G0P0-F1
#
_cell.length_a   1.000
_cell.length_b   1.000
_cell.length_c   1.000
_cell.angle_alpha   90.00
_cell.angle_beta   90.00
_cell.angle_gamma   90.00
#
_symmetry.space_group_name_H-M   'P 1'
#
loop_
_entity.id
_entity.type
_entity.pdbx_description
1 polymer ?
#
loop_
_entity_poly.entity_id
_entity_poly.type
_entity_poly.pdbx_seq_one_letter_code
_entity_poly.pdbx_strand_id
1 'polypeptide(L)'
;MPPPPSASHSHPSPYSTTSMVRYTNKEEGEENNASRHACAACRHLKKKCKKDCVLAPYFPTEKTKQYFIVHKVLGYNIMTKMLSNLVEQERNEAVESFQWEAMMW
;
A
#
# COMPACT_ATOMS: atom_id res chain seq x y z
N MET A 1 -24.16 11.30 -0.62
CA MET A 1 -24.93 11.23 -1.88
C MET A 1 -24.22 10.26 -2.82
N PRO A 2 -24.76 9.07 -3.11
CA PRO A 2 -24.19 8.16 -4.10
C PRO A 2 -24.65 8.52 -5.53
N PRO A 3 -23.83 8.33 -6.58
CA PRO A 3 -24.28 8.43 -7.97
C PRO A 3 -25.02 7.14 -8.42
N PRO A 4 -25.93 7.22 -9.42
CA PRO A 4 -26.75 6.10 -9.89
C PRO A 4 -26.01 5.15 -10.87
N PRO A 5 -26.48 3.90 -11.05
CA PRO A 5 -25.95 2.96 -12.04
C PRO A 5 -26.68 3.05 -13.39
N SER A 6 -25.94 3.09 -14.51
CA SER A 6 -26.53 3.04 -15.87
C SER A 6 -25.75 2.12 -16.82
N ALA A 7 -26.29 0.90 -16.95
CA ALA A 7 -26.45 -0.02 -18.09
C ALA A 7 -25.53 -0.05 -19.35
N SER A 8 -24.95 -1.24 -19.58
CA SER A 8 -24.96 -2.13 -20.78
C SER A 8 -24.42 -1.71 -22.18
N HIS A 9 -23.32 -2.42 -22.55
CA HIS A 9 -22.94 -3.11 -23.81
C HIS A 9 -22.94 -2.43 -25.20
N SER A 10 -21.78 -2.52 -25.87
CA SER A 10 -21.65 -2.80 -27.32
C SER A 10 -20.27 -3.41 -27.62
N HIS A 11 -20.24 -4.70 -27.95
CA HIS A 11 -19.07 -5.39 -28.52
C HIS A 11 -18.99 -5.15 -30.04
N PRO A 12 -17.79 -5.02 -30.61
CA PRO A 12 -17.55 -5.46 -31.98
C PRO A 12 -16.51 -6.59 -32.09
N SER A 13 -16.82 -7.56 -32.94
CA SER A 13 -15.94 -8.58 -33.55
C SER A 13 -16.20 -8.50 -35.07
N PRO A 14 -15.46 -9.14 -36.02
CA PRO A 14 -14.27 -9.98 -35.92
C PRO A 14 -13.20 -9.71 -37.04
N TYR A 15 -11.95 -10.17 -36.83
CA TYR A 15 -10.84 -10.37 -37.80
C TYR A 15 -10.06 -9.16 -38.40
N SER A 16 -8.72 -9.30 -38.29
CA SER A 16 -7.61 -8.50 -38.87
C SER A 16 -7.37 -7.11 -38.26
N THR A 17 -6.27 -6.85 -37.54
CA THR A 17 -4.89 -7.06 -38.00
C THR A 17 -3.94 -7.04 -36.80
N THR A 18 -2.95 -7.95 -36.82
CA THR A 18 -1.70 -7.93 -36.07
C THR A 18 -1.25 -6.54 -35.60
N SER A 19 -1.14 -6.37 -34.29
CA SER A 19 0.00 -5.75 -33.63
C SER A 19 -0.08 -6.03 -32.13
N MET A 20 0.72 -7.01 -31.69
CA MET A 20 0.95 -7.32 -30.28
C MET A 20 1.81 -6.21 -29.67
N VAL A 21 1.24 -5.03 -29.45
CA VAL A 21 1.86 -4.07 -28.54
C VAL A 21 1.47 -4.53 -27.14
N ARG A 22 2.43 -5.18 -26.48
CA ARG A 22 2.37 -5.56 -25.08
C ARG A 22 1.93 -4.34 -24.28
N TYR A 23 0.67 -4.29 -23.87
CA TYR A 23 0.29 -3.50 -22.72
C TYR A 23 1.00 -4.14 -21.54
N THR A 24 2.08 -3.52 -21.09
CA THR A 24 2.63 -3.80 -19.77
C THR A 24 1.54 -3.38 -18.79
N ASN A 25 0.66 -4.33 -18.45
CA ASN A 25 -0.10 -4.29 -17.22
C ASN A 25 0.93 -4.10 -16.13
N LYS A 26 0.99 -2.90 -15.57
CA LYS A 26 1.76 -2.63 -14.37
C LYS A 26 0.95 -3.11 -13.17
N GLU A 27 0.66 -4.40 -13.18
CA GLU A 27 0.32 -5.16 -11.98
C GLU A 27 1.64 -5.33 -11.21
N GLU A 28 2.12 -4.25 -10.58
CA GLU A 28 3.19 -4.33 -9.58
C GLU A 28 2.59 -4.76 -8.23
N GLY A 29 1.94 -5.93 -8.26
CA GLY A 29 2.07 -6.86 -7.15
C GLY A 29 3.35 -7.66 -7.42
N GLU A 30 4.19 -7.80 -6.40
CA GLU A 30 5.33 -8.71 -6.35
C GLU A 30 6.70 -8.17 -6.83
N GLU A 31 7.51 -7.67 -5.88
CA GLU A 31 8.85 -8.25 -5.74
C GLU A 31 9.18 -8.42 -4.26
N ASN A 32 9.05 -9.66 -3.81
CA ASN A 32 9.56 -10.20 -2.56
C ASN A 32 11.11 -10.20 -2.59
N ASN A 33 11.75 -9.05 -2.85
CA ASN A 33 13.20 -8.94 -2.78
C ASN A 33 13.62 -8.65 -1.35
N ALA A 34 13.54 -9.74 -0.57
CA ALA A 34 14.10 -9.95 0.74
C ALA A 34 15.64 -9.87 0.76
N SER A 35 16.24 -8.90 0.05
CA SER A 35 17.66 -8.57 0.12
C SER A 35 17.84 -7.30 0.93
N ARG A 36 17.92 -7.48 2.26
CA ARG A 36 18.58 -6.60 3.23
C ARG A 36 18.02 -5.19 3.52
N HIS A 37 16.98 -4.71 2.86
CA HIS A 37 16.48 -3.36 3.12
C HIS A 37 15.45 -3.32 4.25
N ALA A 38 15.73 -2.52 5.29
CA ALA A 38 14.80 -2.31 6.39
C ALA A 38 13.65 -1.40 5.95
N CYS A 39 12.41 -1.76 6.29
CA CYS A 39 11.26 -0.88 6.05
C CYS A 39 11.44 0.49 6.72
N ALA A 40 10.68 1.50 6.30
CA ALA A 40 10.81 2.87 6.82
C ALA A 40 10.73 2.93 8.36
N ALA A 41 9.83 2.15 8.95
CA ALA A 41 9.69 2.06 10.40
C ALA A 41 10.94 1.48 11.09
N CYS A 42 11.41 0.33 10.61
CA CYS A 42 12.60 -0.33 11.17
C CYS A 42 13.86 0.50 10.97
N ARG A 43 13.98 1.20 9.83
CA ARG A 43 15.06 2.16 9.56
C ARG A 43 15.03 3.32 10.56
N HIS A 44 13.87 3.92 10.81
CA HIS A 44 13.71 4.98 11.81
C HIS A 44 14.10 4.50 13.22
N LEU A 45 13.66 3.29 13.59
CA LEU A 45 13.97 2.67 14.89
C LEU A 45 15.40 2.10 14.98
N LYS A 46 16.20 2.18 13.91
CA LYS A 46 17.56 1.61 13.83
C LYS A 46 17.63 0.13 14.23
N LYS A 47 16.58 -0.65 13.91
CA LYS A 47 16.48 -2.09 14.21
C LYS A 47 16.40 -2.93 12.93
N LYS A 48 16.79 -4.20 13.04
CA LYS A 48 16.66 -5.16 11.93
C LYS A 48 15.18 -5.37 11.58
N CYS A 49 14.84 -5.25 10.30
CA CYS A 49 13.51 -5.59 9.81
C CYS A 49 13.37 -7.12 9.70
N LYS A 50 12.40 -7.69 10.42
CA LYS A 50 12.05 -9.11 10.34
C LYS A 50 11.09 -9.34 9.17
N LYS A 51 11.01 -10.58 8.68
CA LYS A 51 10.04 -10.97 7.65
C LYS A 51 8.59 -10.78 8.13
N ASP A 52 8.34 -11.00 9.42
CA ASP A 52 7.06 -10.79 10.11
C ASP A 52 6.77 -9.32 10.51
N CYS A 53 7.41 -8.35 9.86
CA CYS A 53 7.19 -6.95 10.21
C CYS A 53 5.83 -6.48 9.67
N VAL A 54 4.85 -6.26 10.55
CA VAL A 54 3.51 -5.76 10.19
C VAL A 54 3.50 -4.41 9.46
N LEU A 55 4.58 -3.62 9.57
CA LEU A 55 4.72 -2.32 8.92
C LEU A 55 5.43 -2.41 7.56
N ALA A 56 6.12 -3.52 7.26
CA ALA A 56 6.92 -3.62 6.05
C ALA A 56 6.10 -3.54 4.74
N PRO A 57 4.91 -4.16 4.64
CA PRO A 57 4.08 -4.06 3.43
C PRO A 57 3.56 -2.64 3.17
N TYR A 58 3.34 -1.85 4.23
CA TYR A 58 2.67 -0.55 4.12
C TYR A 58 3.63 0.64 4.12
N PHE A 59 4.77 0.51 4.81
CA PHE A 59 5.82 1.51 4.92
C PHE A 59 7.16 0.99 4.39
N PRO A 60 7.28 0.76 3.07
CA PRO A 60 8.55 0.48 2.42
C PRO A 60 9.52 1.65 2.56
N THR A 61 10.79 1.45 2.20
CA THR A 61 11.87 2.43 2.43
C THR A 61 11.59 3.78 1.79
N GLU A 62 10.93 3.80 0.63
CA GLU A 62 10.59 4.98 -0.16
C GLU A 62 9.58 5.87 0.58
N LYS A 63 8.71 5.26 1.41
CA LYS A 63 7.66 5.92 2.18
C LYS A 63 8.12 6.41 3.56
N THR A 64 9.43 6.69 3.73
CA THR A 64 9.99 7.17 5.02
C THR A 64 9.33 8.45 5.53
N LYS A 65 9.01 9.40 4.64
CA LYS A 65 8.35 10.67 5.02
C LYS A 65 6.92 10.43 5.55
N GLN A 66 6.15 9.57 4.87
CA GLN A 66 4.79 9.22 5.28
C GLN A 66 4.82 8.53 6.65
N TYR A 67 5.72 7.57 6.85
CA TYR A 67 5.92 6.94 8.16
C TYR A 67 6.21 7.98 9.26
N PHE A 68 7.10 8.95 8.99
CA PHE A 68 7.48 9.95 9.99
C PHE A 68 6.29 10.83 10.42
N ILE A 69 5.45 11.25 9.47
CA ILE A 69 4.25 12.05 9.74
C ILE A 69 3.25 11.24 10.59
N VAL A 70 2.95 10.01 10.18
CA VAL A 70 2.05 9.10 10.92
C VAL A 70 2.58 8.81 12.32
N HIS A 71 3.89 8.51 12.44
CA HIS A 71 4.55 8.26 13.70
C HIS A 71 4.51 9.47 14.64
N LYS A 72 4.59 10.70 14.10
CA LYS A 72 4.52 11.93 14.90
C LYS A 72 3.16 12.10 15.57
N VAL A 73 2.08 11.74 14.88
CA VAL A 73 0.70 11.94 15.36
C VAL A 73 0.21 10.76 16.21
N LEU A 74 0.39 9.53 15.72
CA LEU A 74 -0.13 8.32 16.39
C LEU A 74 0.90 7.66 17.30
N GLY A 75 2.19 7.83 17.02
CA GLY A 75 3.25 7.06 17.68
C GLY A 75 3.34 5.61 17.19
N TYR A 76 4.51 5.00 17.41
CA TYR A 76 4.79 3.64 16.95
C TYR A 76 3.85 2.58 17.57
N ASN A 77 3.59 2.66 18.87
CA ASN A 77 2.87 1.64 19.61
C ASN A 77 1.38 1.58 19.23
N ILE A 78 0.73 2.74 19.08
CA ILE A 78 -0.70 2.79 18.73
C ILE A 78 -0.90 2.27 17.30
N MET A 79 -0.14 2.80 16.34
CA MET A 79 -0.20 2.34 14.95
C MET A 79 0.07 0.83 14.83
N THR A 80 1.12 0.31 15.48
CA THR A 80 1.42 -1.13 15.42
C THR A 80 0.32 -1.96 16.07
N LYS A 81 -0.19 -1.54 17.24
CA LYS A 81 -1.29 -2.21 17.93
C LYS A 81 -2.56 -2.23 17.07
N MET A 82 -2.93 -1.12 16.45
CA MET A 82 -4.11 -1.04 15.57
C MET A 82 -3.96 -2.01 14.40
N LEU A 83 -2.84 -1.97 13.67
CA LEU A 83 -2.61 -2.85 12.54
C LEU A 83 -2.59 -4.33 12.94
N SER A 84 -2.02 -4.68 14.10
CA SER A 84 -2.03 -6.05 14.58
C SER A 84 -3.42 -6.59 14.95
N ASN A 85 -4.39 -5.72 15.29
CA ASN A 85 -5.76 -6.13 15.61
C ASN A 85 -6.68 -6.23 14.38
N LEU A 86 -6.27 -5.66 13.25
CA LEU A 86 -7.04 -5.70 12.00
C LEU A 86 -6.68 -6.93 11.16
N VAL A 87 -7.65 -7.41 10.37
CA VAL A 87 -7.39 -8.39 9.31
C VAL A 87 -6.60 -7.73 8.17
N GLU A 88 -5.87 -8.54 7.39
CA GLU A 88 -4.92 -8.02 6.39
C GLU A 88 -5.56 -7.07 5.36
N GLN A 89 -6.81 -7.34 4.97
CA GLN A 89 -7.56 -6.51 4.02
C GLN A 89 -7.85 -5.10 4.56
N GLU A 90 -8.14 -4.99 5.85
CA GLU A 90 -8.49 -3.70 6.51
C GLU A 90 -7.25 -2.87 6.85
N ARG A 91 -6.08 -3.51 6.99
CA ARG A 91 -4.84 -2.81 7.34
C ARG A 91 -4.44 -1.78 6.29
N ASN A 92 -4.70 -2.04 5.01
CA ASN A 92 -4.37 -1.10 3.95
C ASN A 92 -5.16 0.21 4.10
N GLU A 93 -6.49 0.09 4.21
CA GLU A 93 -7.41 1.21 4.43
C GLU A 93 -7.11 1.96 5.74
N ALA A 94 -6.76 1.23 6.81
CA ALA A 94 -6.35 1.85 8.07
C ALA A 94 -5.06 2.69 7.92
N VAL A 95 -4.05 2.19 7.20
CA VAL A 95 -2.81 2.95 6.96
C VAL A 95 -3.06 4.18 6.09
N GLU A 96 -3.95 4.11 5.11
CA GLU A 96 -4.38 5.29 4.32
C GLU A 96 -5.05 6.33 5.22
N SER A 97 -5.96 5.89 6.10
CA SER A 97 -6.64 6.76 7.06
C SER A 97 -5.63 7.44 8.01
N PHE A 98 -4.67 6.69 8.55
CA PHE A 98 -3.61 7.24 9.40
C PHE A 98 -2.77 8.30 8.69
N GLN A 99 -2.43 8.07 7.42
CA GLN A 99 -1.67 9.04 6.63
C GLN A 99 -2.49 10.31 6.39
N TRP A 100 -3.76 10.17 5.99
CA TRP A 100 -4.64 11.30 5.76
C TRP A 100 -4.80 12.14 7.03
N GLU A 101 -5.17 11.49 8.14
CA GLU A 101 -5.28 12.14 9.44
C GLU A 101 -3.98 12.84 9.80
N ALA A 102 -2.84 12.14 9.73
CA ALA A 102 -1.57 12.70 10.16
C ALA A 102 -1.06 13.83 9.25
N MET A 103 -1.44 13.90 7.97
CA MET A 103 -1.15 15.03 7.10
C MET A 103 -1.92 16.30 7.46
N MET A 104 -3.02 16.18 8.21
CA MET A 104 -3.83 17.31 8.66
C MET A 104 -3.32 17.94 9.98
N TRP A 105 -2.25 17.41 10.57
CA TRP A 105 -1.58 17.91 11.79
C TRP A 105 -0.22 18.55 11.49
#